data_AF-K6X5A1-F1
#
_entry.id   AF-K6X5A1-F1
#
_cell.length_a   1.000
_cell.length_b   1.000
_cell.length_c   1.000
_cell.angle_alpha   90.00
_cell.angle_beta   90.00
_cell.angle_gamma   90.00
#
_symmetry.space_group_name_H-M   'P 1'
#
loop_
_entity.id
_entity.type
_entity.pdbx_description
1 polymer ?
#
loop_
_entity_poly.entity_id
_entity_poly.type
_entity_poly.pdbx_seq_one_letter_code
_entity_poly.pdbx_strand_id
1 'polypeptide(L)'
;MGTGRLVVDGRATALAKSGDVLLAVSEGHLAEDAVTVELGDVIVDPRLGRRSDDDITLFNSVGIGLQDLVTARLLVDAALASDIGTRVEMSA
;
A
#
# COMPACT_ATOMS: atom_id res chain seq x y z
N MET A 1 -3.00 -2.90 26.78
CA MET A 1 -2.59 -2.61 25.40
C MET A 1 -3.54 -3.35 24.48
N GLY A 2 -4.24 -2.65 23.59
CA GLY A 2 -5.19 -3.28 22.66
C GLY A 2 -4.43 -4.05 21.57
N THR A 3 -4.98 -5.17 21.12
CA THR A 3 -4.41 -6.00 20.04
C THR A 3 -4.87 -5.47 18.68
N GLY A 4 -4.33 -4.32 18.27
CA GLY A 4 -4.56 -3.78 16.92
C GLY A 4 -3.64 -4.45 15.90
N ARG A 5 -4.12 -4.67 14.67
CA ARG A 5 -3.29 -5.14 13.54
C ARG A 5 -3.01 -4.00 12.56
N LEU A 6 -1.74 -3.75 12.31
CA LEU A 6 -1.28 -2.83 11.27
C LEU A 6 -1.02 -3.59 9.96
N VAL A 7 -1.56 -3.07 8.87
CA VAL A 7 -1.26 -3.48 7.50
C VAL A 7 -0.71 -2.26 6.76
N VAL A 8 0.35 -2.42 5.99
CA VAL A 8 0.97 -1.34 5.21
C VAL A 8 0.90 -1.60 3.71
N ASP A 9 1.07 -0.58 2.87
CA ASP A 9 1.19 -0.77 1.42
C ASP A 9 2.50 -1.47 1.02
N GLY A 10 3.61 -1.06 1.63
CA GLY A 10 4.91 -1.72 1.53
C GLY A 10 5.77 -1.38 2.75
N ARG A 11 6.37 -2.39 3.37
CA ARG A 11 7.15 -2.27 4.61
C ARG A 11 8.29 -1.28 4.47
N ALA A 12 9.05 -1.37 3.37
CA ALA A 12 10.17 -0.47 3.11
C ALA A 12 9.71 0.99 2.99
N THR A 13 8.56 1.25 2.38
CA THR A 13 8.00 2.60 2.25
C THR A 13 7.50 3.11 3.59
N ALA A 14 6.75 2.29 4.33
CA ALA A 14 6.23 2.66 5.64
C ALA A 14 7.35 3.02 6.62
N LEU A 15 8.38 2.18 6.72
CA LEU A 15 9.53 2.40 7.62
C LEU A 15 10.47 3.52 7.17
N ALA A 16 10.32 4.05 5.96
CA ALA A 16 11.13 5.16 5.47
C ALA A 16 10.38 6.49 5.43
N LYS A 17 9.04 6.47 5.30
CA LYS A 17 8.26 7.65 4.94
C LYS A 17 6.95 7.84 5.69
N SER A 18 6.41 6.80 6.35
CA SER A 18 5.17 6.96 7.10
C SER A 18 5.46 7.67 8.41
N GLY A 19 5.05 8.93 8.51
CA GLY A 19 5.20 9.73 9.74
C GLY A 19 4.57 9.05 10.94
N ASP A 20 3.38 8.44 10.77
CA ASP A 20 2.67 7.75 11.85
C ASP A 20 3.44 6.51 12.35
N VAL A 21 3.95 5.68 11.42
CA VAL A 21 4.71 4.48 11.78
C VAL A 21 6.04 4.85 12.41
N LEU A 22 6.77 5.79 11.80
CA LEU A 22 8.06 6.27 12.31
C LEU A 22 7.92 6.87 13.70
N LEU A 23 6.90 7.68 13.94
CA LEU A 23 6.64 8.27 15.25
C LEU A 23 6.33 7.19 16.28
N ALA A 24 5.38 6.28 15.98
CA ALA A 24 5.02 5.19 16.88
C ALA A 24 6.21 4.27 17.23
N VAL A 25 7.11 4.02 16.27
CA VAL A 25 8.36 3.28 16.52
C VAL A 25 9.31 4.08 17.42
N SER A 26 9.52 5.36 17.10
CA SER A 26 10.43 6.23 17.87
C SER A 26 9.98 6.45 19.32
N GLU A 27 8.66 6.46 19.57
CA GLU A 27 8.06 6.60 20.90
C GLU A 27 7.95 5.27 21.66
N GLY A 28 8.35 4.15 21.04
CA GLY A 28 8.28 2.82 21.65
C GLY A 28 6.87 2.24 21.75
N HIS A 29 5.91 2.80 21.02
CA HIS A 29 4.53 2.31 20.93
C HIS A 29 4.37 1.18 19.90
N LEU A 30 5.31 1.06 18.97
CA LEU A 30 5.36 0.02 17.95
C LEU A 30 6.79 -0.51 17.83
N ALA A 31 6.96 -1.84 17.76
CA ALA A 31 8.26 -2.41 17.42
C ALA A 31 8.43 -2.39 15.90
N GLU A 32 9.61 -2.03 15.40
CA GLU A 32 9.87 -1.95 13.94
C GLU A 32 9.69 -3.31 13.24
N ASP A 33 10.03 -4.40 13.94
CA ASP A 33 9.86 -5.77 13.50
C ASP A 33 8.40 -6.27 13.59
N ALA A 34 7.48 -5.48 14.18
CA ALA A 34 6.05 -5.77 14.16
C ALA A 34 5.38 -5.33 12.85
N VAL A 35 6.01 -4.46 12.05
CA VAL A 35 5.53 -4.05 10.72
C VAL A 35 5.83 -5.16 9.71
N THR A 36 4.93 -6.15 9.63
CA THR A 36 5.18 -7.41 8.92
C THR A 36 4.17 -7.76 7.84
N VAL A 37 2.98 -7.17 7.87
CA VAL A 37 1.90 -7.52 6.93
C VAL A 37 1.73 -6.40 5.92
N GLU A 38 1.93 -6.71 4.64
CA GLU A 38 1.65 -5.81 3.54
C GLU A 38 0.24 -6.07 2.96
N LEU A 39 -0.32 -5.08 2.25
CA LEU A 39 -1.62 -5.22 1.59
C LEU A 39 -1.59 -6.35 0.55
N GLY A 40 -0.46 -6.56 -0.12
CA GLY A 40 -0.26 -7.67 -1.04
C GLY A 40 -0.44 -9.03 -0.36
N ASP A 41 0.08 -9.19 0.86
CA ASP A 41 -0.08 -10.44 1.62
C ASP A 41 -1.56 -10.70 1.95
N VAL A 42 -2.31 -9.65 2.32
CA VAL A 42 -3.75 -9.76 2.62
C VAL A 42 -4.56 -10.10 1.38
N ILE A 43 -4.18 -9.59 0.20
CA ILE A 43 -4.81 -9.94 -1.08
C ILE A 43 -4.61 -11.43 -1.39
N VAL A 44 -3.42 -11.97 -1.12
CA VAL A 44 -3.08 -13.38 -1.37
C VAL A 44 -3.70 -14.31 -0.32
N ASP A 45 -3.68 -13.93 0.95
CA ASP A 45 -4.30 -14.65 2.06
C ASP A 45 -5.11 -13.69 2.95
N PRO A 46 -6.44 -13.60 2.75
CA PRO A 46 -7.32 -12.71 3.51
C PRO A 46 -7.30 -12.94 5.04
N ARG A 47 -6.86 -14.11 5.51
CA ARG A 47 -6.74 -14.41 6.95
C ARG A 47 -5.62 -13.61 7.63
N LEU A 48 -4.72 -13.02 6.86
CA LEU A 48 -3.70 -12.08 7.35
C LEU A 48 -4.27 -10.69 7.65
N GLY A 49 -5.46 -10.37 7.11
CA GLY A 49 -6.20 -9.15 7.41
C GLY A 49 -7.04 -9.26 8.69
N ARG A 50 -8.33 -8.92 8.59
CA ARG A 50 -9.30 -9.00 9.69
C ARG A 50 -9.68 -10.46 9.96
N ARG A 51 -9.67 -10.86 11.24
CA ARG A 51 -9.94 -12.24 11.68
C ARG A 51 -11.21 -12.38 12.50
N SER A 52 -11.66 -11.30 13.13
CA SER A 52 -12.90 -11.27 13.92
C SER A 52 -13.58 -9.89 13.87
N ASP A 53 -14.83 -9.84 14.32
CA ASP A 53 -15.61 -8.60 14.44
C ASP A 53 -15.06 -7.68 15.53
N ASP A 54 -14.36 -8.24 16.53
CA ASP A 54 -13.75 -7.49 17.63
C ASP A 54 -12.36 -6.93 17.28
N ASP A 55 -11.80 -7.29 16.12
CA ASP A 55 -10.47 -6.83 15.70
C ASP A 55 -10.46 -5.33 15.38
N ILE A 56 -9.48 -4.62 15.94
CA ILE A 56 -9.12 -3.29 15.46
C ILE A 56 -8.03 -3.46 14.39
N THR A 57 -8.35 -3.13 13.14
CA THR A 57 -7.41 -3.21 12.01
C THR A 57 -7.15 -1.82 11.45
N LEU A 58 -5.89 -1.47 11.26
CA LEU A 58 -5.46 -0.23 10.63
C LEU A 58 -4.69 -0.55 9.35
N PHE A 59 -5.16 -0.02 8.22
CA PHE A 59 -4.36 0.06 7.01
C PHE A 59 -3.71 1.45 6.95
N ASN A 60 -2.38 1.50 6.95
CA ASN A 60 -1.62 2.74 6.77
C ASN A 60 -0.96 2.73 5.40
N SER A 61 -1.15 3.80 4.62
CA SER A 61 -0.60 3.92 3.27
C SER A 61 0.11 5.25 3.10
N VAL A 62 1.28 5.19 2.46
CA VAL A 62 2.03 6.35 1.97
C VAL A 62 1.90 6.46 0.44
N GLY A 63 1.73 5.33 -0.24
CA GLY A 63 1.71 5.15 -1.68
C GLY A 63 2.99 4.48 -2.17
N ILE A 64 2.84 3.52 -3.10
CA ILE A 64 3.96 2.93 -3.85
C ILE A 64 3.77 3.19 -5.35
N GLY A 65 4.82 3.61 -6.03
CA GLY A 65 4.74 3.96 -7.46
C GLY A 65 4.33 2.79 -8.37
N LEU A 66 4.45 1.55 -7.90
CA LEU A 66 3.91 0.37 -8.58
C LEU A 66 2.38 0.47 -8.79
N GLN A 67 1.64 0.98 -7.81
CA GLN A 67 0.18 1.13 -7.89
C GLN A 67 -0.18 2.13 -8.99
N ASP A 68 0.54 3.26 -9.08
CA ASP A 68 0.36 4.25 -10.14
C ASP A 68 0.70 3.67 -11.52
N LEU A 69 1.83 2.97 -11.63
CA LEU A 69 2.28 2.39 -12.90
C LEU A 69 1.29 1.38 -13.46
N VAL A 70 0.76 0.48 -12.62
CA VAL A 70 -0.23 -0.52 -13.03
C VAL A 70 -1.53 0.18 -13.42
N THR A 71 -1.97 1.17 -12.65
CA THR A 71 -3.18 1.96 -12.97
C THR A 71 -3.02 2.70 -14.31
N ALA A 72 -1.88 3.35 -14.53
CA ALA A 72 -1.57 4.04 -15.78
C ALA A 72 -1.57 3.07 -16.96
N ARG A 73 -1.00 1.86 -16.78
CA ARG A 73 -1.01 0.83 -17.83
C ARG A 73 -2.44 0.42 -18.20
N LEU A 74 -3.29 0.14 -17.21
CA LEU A 74 -4.68 -0.22 -17.43
C LEU A 74 -5.46 0.89 -18.15
N LEU A 75 -5.23 2.14 -17.77
CA LEU A 75 -5.86 3.29 -18.42
C LEU A 75 -5.39 3.48 -19.86
N VAL A 76 -4.09 3.33 -20.12
CA VAL A 76 -3.54 3.41 -21.48
C VAL A 76 -4.10 2.29 -22.37
N ASP A 77 -4.15 1.06 -21.88
CA ASP A 77 -4.72 -0.06 -22.64
C ASP A 77 -6.21 0.18 -22.96
N ALA A 78 -6.99 0.67 -21.98
CA ALA A 78 -8.40 1.01 -22.18
C ALA A 78 -8.61 2.17 -23.17
N ALA A 79 -7.76 3.20 -23.10
CA ALA A 79 -7.79 4.33 -24.01
C ALA A 79 -7.48 3.90 -25.46
N LEU A 80 -6.45 3.06 -25.65
CA LEU A 80 -6.11 2.51 -26.96
C LEU A 80 -7.24 1.65 -27.55
N ALA A 81 -7.90 0.82 -26.72
CA ALA A 81 -9.03 0.00 -27.16
C ALA A 81 -10.27 0.83 -27.55
N SER A 82 -10.37 2.07 -27.05
CA SER A 82 -11.50 2.98 -27.27
C SER A 82 -11.18 4.12 -28.24
N ASP A 83 -10.00 4.11 -28.87
CA ASP A 83 -9.48 5.19 -29.73
C ASP A 83 -9.49 6.58 -29.05
N ILE A 84 -9.12 6.62 -27.76
CA ILE A 84 -9.03 7.83 -26.94
C ILE A 84 -7.56 8.24 -26.76
N GLY A 85 -7.29 9.53 -26.93
CA GLY A 85 -5.98 10.15 -26.66
C GLY A 85 -5.28 10.68 -27.92
N THR A 86 -4.06 11.18 -27.75
CA THR A 86 -3.25 11.77 -28.85
C THR A 86 -1.90 11.09 -28.91
N ARG A 87 -1.50 10.62 -30.10
CA ARG A 87 -0.14 10.14 -30.35
C ARG A 87 0.79 11.34 -30.53
N VAL A 88 1.90 11.34 -29.79
CA VAL A 88 2.93 12.37 -29.86
C VAL A 88 4.21 11.69 -30.32
N GLU A 89 4.78 12.15 -31.44
CA GLU A 89 6.09 11.70 -31.90
C GLU A 89 7.17 12.27 -30.97
N MET A 90 7.98 11.38 -30.40
CA MET A 90 9.03 11.76 -29.44
C MET A 90 10.37 12.06 -30.13
N SER A 91 10.44 11.96 -31.46
CA SER A 91 11.64 12.29 -32.25
C SER A 91 11.66 13.76 -32.66
N ALA A 92 12.79 14.41 -32.41
CA ALA A 92 13.29 15.54 -33.17
C ALA A 92 14.57 15.11 -33.90
#